data_AF-A0A1I5EQI5-F1
#
_entry.id   AF-A0A1I5EQI5-F1
#
_cell.length_a   1.000
_cell.length_b   1.000
_cell.length_c   1.000
_cell.angle_alpha   90.00
_cell.angle_beta   90.00
_cell.angle_gamma   90.00
#
_symmetry.space_group_name_H-M   'P 1'
#
loop_
_entity.id
_entity.type
_entity.pdbx_description
1 polymer ?
#
loop_
_entity_poly.entity_id
_entity_poly.type
_entity_poly.pdbx_seq_one_letter_code
_entity_poly.pdbx_strand_id
1 'polypeptide(L)'
;MNTHERRRLSALRTDRETVLGAAAALRHDAVQAHYAGVLPRPEYAFGMASILELLALRTADLDPDVRAHVVRIAREMTGDGMDRPTVRRTRRR
;
A
#
# COMPACT_ATOMS: atom_id res chain seq x y z
N MET A 1 -20.89 -6.17 21.04
CA MET A 1 -19.97 -5.29 20.28
C MET A 1 -20.76 -4.14 19.68
N ASN A 2 -20.44 -2.89 20.03
CA ASN A 2 -21.16 -1.70 19.53
C ASN A 2 -20.91 -1.52 18.01
N THR A 3 -21.84 -0.90 17.29
CA THR A 3 -21.75 -0.59 15.85
C THR A 3 -20.50 0.23 15.50
N HIS A 4 -20.09 1.15 16.38
CA HIS A 4 -18.84 1.91 16.21
C HIS A 4 -17.60 1.02 16.24
N GLU A 5 -17.53 0.07 17.17
CA GLU A 5 -16.40 -0.86 17.29
C GLU A 5 -16.33 -1.80 16.09
N ARG A 6 -17.49 -2.26 15.59
CA ARG A 6 -17.58 -3.03 14.34
C ARG A 6 -17.03 -2.25 13.15
N ARG A 7 -17.41 -0.97 13.00
CA ARG A 7 -16.90 -0.11 11.92
C ARG A 7 -15.39 0.09 12.03
N ARG A 8 -14.88 0.33 13.24
CA ARG A 8 -13.44 0.50 13.49
C ARG A 8 -12.64 -0.75 13.10
N LEU A 9 -13.08 -1.93 13.53
CA LEU A 9 -12.42 -3.19 13.18
C LEU A 9 -12.48 -3.47 11.68
N SER A 10 -13.59 -3.16 11.02
CA SER A 10 -13.72 -3.27 9.57
C SER A 10 -12.72 -2.37 8.84
N ALA A 11 -12.60 -1.10 9.28
CA ALA A 11 -11.65 -0.16 8.69
C ALA A 11 -10.19 -0.65 8.85
N LEU A 12 -9.81 -1.13 10.04
CA LEU A 12 -8.47 -1.67 10.29
C LEU A 12 -8.17 -2.91 9.44
N ARG A 13 -9.16 -3.76 9.17
CA ARG A 13 -9.01 -4.91 8.26
C ARG A 13 -8.78 -4.44 6.83
N THR A 14 -9.58 -3.51 6.34
CA THR A 14 -9.41 -2.93 4.99
C THR A 14 -8.05 -2.25 4.84
N ASP A 15 -7.61 -1.49 5.84
CA ASP A 15 -6.28 -0.86 5.86
C ASP A 15 -5.17 -1.91 5.77
N ARG A 16 -5.26 -2.98 6.58
CA ARG A 16 -4.32 -4.10 6.54
C ARG A 16 -4.29 -4.77 5.16
N GLU A 17 -5.44 -5.10 4.59
CA GLU A 17 -5.54 -5.75 3.28
C GLU A 17 -4.98 -4.87 2.17
N THR A 18 -5.20 -3.56 2.24
CA THR A 18 -4.64 -2.58 1.30
C THR A 18 -3.11 -2.64 1.29
N VAL A 19 -2.50 -2.64 2.48
CA VAL A 19 -1.03 -2.67 2.61
C VAL A 19 -0.45 -4.03 2.17
N LEU A 20 -1.12 -5.13 2.51
CA LEU A 20 -0.73 -6.47 2.04
C LEU A 20 -0.83 -6.61 0.52
N GLY A 21 -1.86 -6.02 -0.09
CA GLY A 21 -2.02 -5.99 -1.54
C GLY A 21 -0.86 -5.26 -2.22
N ALA A 22 -0.43 -4.11 -1.69
CA ALA A 22 0.72 -3.37 -2.19
C ALA A 22 2.03 -4.16 -2.04
N ALA A 23 2.24 -4.85 -0.92
CA ALA A 23 3.40 -5.71 -0.72
C ALA A 23 3.43 -6.87 -1.73
N ALA A 24 2.29 -7.51 -1.99
CA ALA A 24 2.17 -8.58 -2.96
C ALA A 24 2.45 -8.10 -4.39
N ALA A 25 1.87 -6.95 -4.78
CA ALA A 25 2.12 -6.33 -6.08
C ALA A 25 3.60 -6.00 -6.28
N LEU A 26 4.25 -5.38 -5.28
CA LEU A 26 5.67 -5.06 -5.34
C LEU A 26 6.55 -6.30 -5.58
N ARG A 27 6.25 -7.42 -4.90
CA ARG A 27 6.99 -8.67 -5.15
C ARG A 27 6.74 -9.23 -6.53
N HIS A 28 5.49 -9.22 -6.98
CA HIS A 28 5.12 -9.70 -8.30
C HIS A 28 5.88 -8.93 -9.39
N ASP A 29 5.81 -7.60 -9.34
CA ASP A 29 6.47 -6.72 -10.31
C ASP A 29 7.99 -6.87 -10.29
N ALA A 30 8.59 -7.02 -9.10
CA ALA A 30 10.02 -7.25 -8.97
C ALA A 30 10.45 -8.58 -9.61
N VAL A 31 9.66 -9.65 -9.42
CA VAL A 31 9.91 -10.95 -10.07
C VAL A 31 9.81 -10.81 -11.59
N GLN A 32 8.76 -10.17 -12.10
CA GLN A 32 8.59 -9.95 -13.55
C GLN A 32 9.74 -9.12 -14.14
N ALA A 33 10.11 -8.02 -13.49
CA ALA A 33 11.20 -7.15 -13.93
C ALA A 33 12.57 -7.84 -13.89
N HIS A 34 12.78 -8.75 -12.93
CA HIS A 34 14.00 -9.54 -12.86
C HIS A 34 14.07 -10.56 -14.01
N TYR A 35 12.98 -11.28 -14.29
CA TYR A 35 12.90 -12.19 -15.44
C TYR A 35 13.05 -11.46 -16.78
N ALA A 36 12.56 -10.22 -16.88
CA ALA A 36 12.76 -9.36 -18.04
C ALA A 36 14.19 -8.77 -18.15
N GLY A 37 15.07 -9.02 -17.18
CA GLY A 37 16.43 -8.49 -17.15
C GLY A 37 16.54 -7.00 -16.82
N VAL A 38 15.44 -6.35 -16.43
CA VAL A 38 15.38 -4.91 -16.12
C VAL A 38 15.83 -4.63 -14.68
N LEU A 39 15.51 -5.54 -13.75
CA LEU A 39 15.85 -5.40 -12.33
C LEU A 39 16.89 -6.45 -11.91
N PRO A 40 18.18 -6.11 -11.82
CA PRO A 40 19.23 -7.08 -11.50
C PRO A 40 19.20 -7.55 -10.04
N ARG A 41 18.59 -6.78 -9.14
CA ARG A 41 18.54 -7.04 -7.69
C ARG A 41 17.10 -6.96 -7.13
N PRO A 42 16.25 -7.97 -7.38
CA PRO A 42 14.87 -8.00 -6.89
C PRO A 42 14.77 -8.10 -5.35
N GLU A 43 15.83 -8.53 -4.67
CA GLU A 43 15.87 -8.68 -3.21
C GLU A 43 15.59 -7.38 -2.46
N TYR A 44 15.93 -6.22 -3.02
CA TYR A 44 15.59 -4.93 -2.42
C TYR A 44 14.09 -4.69 -2.41
N ALA A 45 13.39 -5.05 -3.48
CA ALA A 45 11.93 -4.97 -3.53
C ALA A 45 11.29 -5.96 -2.56
N PHE A 46 11.87 -7.15 -2.39
CA PHE A 46 11.41 -8.11 -1.38
C PHE A 46 11.58 -7.58 0.04
N GLY A 47 12.72 -6.95 0.35
CA GLY A 47 12.93 -6.28 1.63
C GLY A 47 11.89 -5.20 1.91
N MET A 48 11.60 -4.35 0.92
CA MET A 48 10.57 -3.32 1.02
C MET A 48 9.16 -3.92 1.20
N ALA A 49 8.84 -5.00 0.48
CA ALA A 49 7.58 -5.69 0.65
C ALA A 49 7.43 -6.29 2.07
N SER A 50 8.51 -6.83 2.64
CA SER A 50 8.53 -7.32 4.03
C SER A 50 8.31 -6.20 5.05
N ILE A 51 8.81 -4.99 4.79
CA ILE A 51 8.52 -3.81 5.64
C ILE A 51 7.02 -3.46 5.59
N LEU A 52 6.41 -3.47 4.39
CA LEU A 52 4.97 -3.24 4.25
C LEU A 52 4.15 -4.29 5.00
N GLU A 53 4.55 -5.56 4.95
CA GLU A 53 3.88 -6.62 5.72
C GLU A 53 4.00 -6.43 7.22
N LEU A 54 5.16 -6.00 7.71
CA LEU A 54 5.34 -5.68 9.13
C LEU A 54 4.42 -4.53 9.54
N LEU A 55 4.30 -3.49 8.72
CA LEU A 55 3.37 -2.38 8.96
C LEU A 55 1.91 -2.87 8.95
N ALA A 56 1.56 -3.77 8.04
CA ALA A 56 0.23 -4.39 7.97
C ALA A 56 -0.07 -5.29 9.19
N LEU A 57 0.95 -5.95 9.74
CA LEU A 57 0.84 -6.75 10.96
C LEU A 57 0.53 -5.86 12.16
N ARG A 58 1.13 -4.67 12.18
CA ARG A 58 1.04 -3.68 13.26
C ARG A 58 0.02 -2.58 13.03
N THR A 59 -0.84 -2.66 12.00
CA THR A 59 -1.77 -1.58 11.61
C THR A 59 -2.59 -0.99 12.77
N ALA A 60 -3.04 -1.84 13.71
CA ALA A 60 -3.82 -1.39 14.86
C ALA A 60 -2.99 -0.62 15.92
N ASP A 61 -1.68 -0.88 15.97
CA ASP A 61 -0.73 -0.30 16.93
C ASP A 61 -0.04 0.96 16.37
N LEU A 62 -0.15 1.21 15.05
CA LEU A 62 0.41 2.39 14.42
C LEU A 62 -0.31 3.66 14.89
N ASP A 63 0.48 4.72 15.05
CA ASP A 63 -0.04 6.08 15.17
C ASP A 63 -1.03 6.36 14.01
N PRO A 64 -2.20 6.99 14.27
CA PRO A 64 -3.22 7.21 13.26
C PRO A 64 -2.74 7.92 11.99
N ASP A 65 -1.84 8.90 12.11
CA ASP A 65 -1.33 9.67 10.97
C ASP A 65 -0.35 8.84 10.16
N VAL A 66 0.49 8.06 10.84
CA VAL A 66 1.38 7.08 10.21
C VAL A 66 0.58 6.01 9.47
N ARG A 67 -0.46 5.44 10.09
CA ARG A 67 -1.34 4.45 9.46
C ARG A 67 -1.98 5.03 8.20
N ALA A 68 -2.56 6.23 8.29
CA ALA A 68 -3.19 6.89 7.15
C ALA A 68 -2.19 7.13 6.00
N HIS A 69 -0.96 7.53 6.32
CA HIS A 69 0.09 7.73 5.33
C HIS A 69 0.49 6.42 4.64
N VAL A 70 0.69 5.35 5.40
CA VAL A 70 1.05 4.01 4.87
C VAL A 70 -0.04 3.49 3.93
N VAL A 71 -1.30 3.57 4.34
CA VAL A 71 -2.44 3.14 3.51
C VAL A 71 -2.53 3.96 2.23
N ARG A 72 -2.34 5.28 2.30
CA ARG A 72 -2.31 6.14 1.11
C ARG A 72 -1.21 5.73 0.14
N ILE A 73 0.02 5.51 0.62
CA ILE A 73 1.14 5.07 -0.23
C ILE A 73 0.85 3.69 -0.84
N ALA A 74 0.32 2.75 -0.06
CA ALA A 74 -0.06 1.43 -0.55
C ALA A 74 -1.08 1.50 -1.70
N ARG A 75 -2.10 2.36 -1.57
CA ARG A 75 -3.07 2.61 -2.65
C ARG A 75 -2.44 3.22 -3.89
N GLU A 76 -1.52 4.17 -3.72
CA GLU A 76 -0.81 4.77 -4.85
C GLU A 76 0.06 3.74 -5.59
N MET A 77 0.67 2.79 -4.86
CA MET A 77 1.47 1.71 -5.45
C MET A 77 0.62 0.75 -6.29
N THR A 78 -0.61 0.45 -5.87
CA THR A 78 -1.51 -0.48 -6.59
C THR A 78 -2.38 0.19 -7.65
N GLY A 79 -2.20 1.50 -7.87
CA GLY A 79 -2.99 2.26 -8.85
C GLY A 79 -4.40 2.63 -8.35
N ASP A 80 -4.74 2.36 -7.10
CA ASP A 80 -6.00 2.78 -6.44
C ASP A 80 -5.88 4.18 -5.82
N GLY A 81 -5.18 5.07 -6.52
CA GLY A 81 -5.05 6.45 -6.10
C GLY A 81 -6.41 7.13 -6.17
N MET A 82 -7.09 7.29 -5.02
CA MET A 82 -8.19 8.26 -4.90
C MET A 82 -7.71 9.60 -5.47
N ASP A 83 -8.55 10.19 -6.32
CA ASP A 83 -8.36 11.47 -7.03
C ASP A 83 -7.42 12.40 -6.27
N ARG A 84 -6.21 12.59 -6.81
CA ARG A 84 -5.27 13.61 -6.33
C ARG A 84 -5.87 14.98 -6.64
N PRO A 85 -6.25 15.83 -5.66
CA PRO A 85 -6.69 17.20 -5.95
C PRO A 85 -5.53 18.09 -6.46
N THR A 86 -4.28 17.63 -6.39
CA THR A 86 -3.09 18.38 -6.80
C THR A 86 -2.73 18.28 -8.28
N VAL A 87 -3.35 17.37 -9.05
CA VAL A 87 -3.10 17.27 -10.51
C VAL A 87 -4.31 17.77 -11.28
N ARG A 88 -4.49 19.10 -11.26
CA ARG A 88 -5.37 19.79 -12.21
C ARG A 88 -4.79 19.56 -13.61
N ARG A 89 -5.30 18.56 -14.34
CA ARG A 89 -5.01 18.34 -15.76
C ARG A 89 -5.41 19.61 -16.54
N THR A 90 -4.47 20.51 -16.76
CA THR A 90 -4.64 21.59 -17.73
C THR A 90 -4.62 20.96 -19.12
N ARG A 91 -5.81 20.71 -19.69
CA ARG A 91 -5.96 20.47 -21.13
C ARG A 91 -5.48 21.74 -21.84
N ARG A 92 -4.29 21.69 -22.47
CA ARG A 92 -3.88 22.69 -23.45
C ARG A 92 -4.81 22.53 -24.66
N ARG A 93 -5.51 23.62 -25.02
CA ARG A 93 -6.00 23.86 -26.37
C ARG A 93 -4.90 24.54 -27.16
#